data_AF-A0A846CS80-F1
#
_entry.id   AF-A0A846CS80-F1
#
_cell.length_a   1.000
_cell.length_b   1.000
_cell.length_c   1.000
_cell.angle_alpha   90.00
_cell.angle_beta   90.00
_cell.angle_gamma   90.00
#
_symmetry.space_group_name_H-M   'P 1'
#
loop_
_entity.id
_entity.type
_entity.pdbx_description
1 polymer ?
#
loop_
_entity_poly.entity_id
_entity_poly.type
_entity_poly.pdbx_seq_one_letter_code
_entity_poly.pdbx_strand_id
1 'polypeptide(L)'
;MQQIALNLIAIGVFGMTLSVLLGPLLNISPAIPAVTTFGVLSLVTLDGFSFQGKGLTLLLDVLASTNPEHRGRIIRHEAGHFLVAYLLGIPITGYTLSAWEALKEGQLGNGGVSFDTEALSAKAYNLREMRLTLDRFCTVWMAGIAAETIVYENVEGGAEDCEKLRDALEGLGFSGSEYSVKARWAERQATSMITEHWESYEALVAAMEKRASVAECCEVIQ
;
A
#
# COMPACT_ATOMS: atom_id res chain seq x y z
N MET A 1 -8.50 2.83 6.10
CA MET A 1 -7.58 3.83 6.73
C MET A 1 -8.29 5.03 7.39
N GLN A 2 -9.12 5.80 6.68
CA GLN A 2 -9.72 7.05 7.19
C GLN A 2 -10.57 6.87 8.47
N GLN A 3 -11.33 5.77 8.58
CA GLN A 3 -12.16 5.50 9.77
C GLN A 3 -11.33 5.25 11.04
N ILE A 4 -10.19 4.56 10.93
CA ILE A 4 -9.30 4.29 12.07
C ILE A 4 -8.70 5.59 12.59
N ALA A 5 -8.24 6.45 11.67
CA ALA A 5 -7.73 7.77 12.02
C ALA A 5 -8.79 8.64 12.71
N LEU A 6 -10.02 8.69 12.18
CA LEU A 6 -11.13 9.42 12.79
C LEU A 6 -11.50 8.88 14.17
N ASN A 7 -11.57 7.55 14.32
CA ASN A 7 -11.86 6.91 15.60
C ASN A 7 -10.77 7.20 16.64
N LEU A 8 -9.49 7.17 16.25
CA LEU A 8 -8.36 7.49 17.14
C LEU A 8 -8.38 8.96 17.57
N ILE A 9 -8.65 9.88 16.65
CA ILE A 9 -8.80 11.30 16.96
C ILE A 9 -9.97 11.49 17.94
N ALA A 10 -11.13 10.85 17.68
CA ALA A 10 -12.29 10.94 18.55
C ALA A 10 -12.02 10.40 19.95
N ILE A 11 -11.39 9.23 20.06
CA ILE A 11 -10.99 8.63 21.36
C ILE A 11 -9.98 9.53 22.06
N GLY A 12 -9.01 10.09 21.35
CA GLY A 12 -8.00 11.00 21.89
C GLY A 12 -8.63 12.28 22.45
N VAL A 13 -9.47 12.96 21.67
CA VAL A 13 -10.18 14.19 22.10
C VAL A 13 -11.11 13.89 23.27
N PHE A 14 -11.87 12.80 23.21
CA PHE A 14 -12.75 12.39 24.31
C PHE A 14 -11.96 12.06 25.58
N GLY A 15 -10.87 11.32 25.47
CA GLY A 15 -9.99 10.99 26.61
C GLY A 15 -9.36 12.24 27.23
N MET A 16 -8.91 13.20 26.41
CA MET A 16 -8.34 14.45 26.90
C MET A 16 -9.39 15.33 27.59
N THR A 17 -10.60 15.44 27.02
CA THR A 17 -11.69 16.21 27.65
C THR A 17 -12.13 15.56 28.97
N LEU A 18 -12.24 14.23 29.01
CA LEU A 18 -12.55 13.48 30.24
C LEU A 18 -11.45 13.65 31.30
N SER A 19 -10.18 13.62 30.91
CA SER A 19 -9.03 13.82 31.80
C SER A 19 -9.01 15.22 32.42
N VAL A 20 -9.37 16.26 31.66
CA VAL A 20 -9.48 17.62 32.19
C VAL A 20 -10.67 17.77 33.15
N LEU A 21 -11.80 17.11 32.85
CA LEU A 21 -13.04 17.27 33.60
C LEU A 21 -13.08 16.41 34.88
N LEU A 22 -12.60 15.17 34.81
CA LEU A 22 -12.60 14.21 35.93
C LEU A 22 -11.23 14.09 36.62
N GLY A 23 -10.14 14.51 35.99
CA GLY A 23 -8.78 14.44 36.56
C GLY A 23 -8.66 15.11 37.94
N PRO A 24 -9.23 16.31 38.17
CA PRO A 24 -9.20 16.96 39.47
C PRO A 24 -9.88 16.13 40.57
N LEU A 25 -10.93 15.36 40.24
CA LEU A 25 -11.62 14.48 41.20
C LEU A 25 -10.76 13.27 41.60
N LEU A 26 -9.77 12.91 40.77
CA LEU A 26 -8.82 11.82 40.99
C LEU A 26 -7.44 12.32 41.46
N ASN A 27 -7.31 13.60 41.84
CA ASN A 27 -6.03 14.26 42.16
C ASN A 27 -4.99 14.23 41.03
N ILE A 28 -5.43 14.10 39.77
CA ILE A 28 -4.56 14.19 38.60
C ILE A 28 -4.33 15.68 38.31
N SER A 29 -3.06 16.07 38.24
CA SER A 29 -2.68 17.46 37.94
C SER A 29 -3.15 17.87 36.54
N PRO A 30 -3.77 19.05 36.37
CA PRO A 30 -4.10 19.61 35.05
C PRO A 30 -2.89 19.79 34.13
N ALA A 31 -1.67 19.81 34.69
CA ALA A 31 -0.45 19.86 33.90
C ALA A 31 -0.25 18.59 33.05
N ILE A 32 -0.75 17.44 33.49
CA ILE A 32 -0.59 16.16 32.77
C ILE A 32 -1.29 16.18 31.40
N PRO A 33 -2.61 16.46 31.29
CA PRO A 33 -3.26 16.55 29.98
C PRO A 33 -2.70 17.70 29.13
N ALA A 34 -2.29 18.82 29.75
CA ALA A 34 -1.68 19.94 29.03
C ALA A 34 -0.33 19.58 28.37
N VAL A 35 0.60 18.99 29.14
CA VAL A 35 1.90 18.52 28.64
C VAL A 35 1.73 17.41 27.61
N THR A 36 0.78 16.49 27.84
CA THR A 36 0.51 15.41 26.90
C THR A 36 0.01 15.95 25.56
N THR A 37 -0.95 16.89 25.58
CA THR A 37 -1.47 17.53 24.37
C THR A 37 -0.37 18.29 23.63
N PHE A 38 0.44 19.06 24.37
CA PHE A 38 1.57 19.77 23.79
C PHE A 38 2.59 18.82 23.16
N GLY A 39 2.90 17.71 23.83
CA GLY A 39 3.81 16.68 23.32
C GLY A 39 3.28 16.02 22.04
N VAL A 40 2.00 15.64 22.01
CA VAL A 40 1.37 15.05 20.82
C VAL A 40 1.38 16.04 19.65
N LEU A 41 0.99 17.30 19.87
CA LEU A 41 1.02 18.32 18.82
C LEU A 41 2.45 18.61 18.34
N SER A 42 3.43 18.61 19.24
CA SER A 42 4.84 18.74 18.88
C SER A 42 5.32 17.56 18.02
N LEU A 43 4.90 16.33 18.35
CA LEU A 43 5.25 15.16 17.56
C LEU A 43 4.61 15.19 16.17
N VAL A 44 3.33 15.55 16.08
CA VAL A 44 2.59 15.68 14.81
C VAL A 44 3.20 16.78 13.93
N THR A 45 3.56 17.91 14.52
CA THR A 45 4.20 19.00 13.77
C THR A 45 5.60 18.61 13.28
N LEU A 46 6.40 17.95 14.12
CA LEU A 46 7.70 17.41 13.71
C LEU A 46 7.56 16.38 12.58
N ASP A 47 6.58 15.48 12.65
CA ASP A 47 6.33 14.49 11.59
C ASP A 47 5.94 15.17 10.27
N GLY A 48 5.08 16.19 10.31
CA GLY A 48 4.72 16.97 9.12
C GLY A 48 5.90 17.69 8.48
N PHE A 49 6.78 18.30 9.29
CA PHE A 49 7.94 19.05 8.79
C PHE A 49 9.11 18.16 8.35
N SER A 50 9.44 17.12 9.13
CA SER A 50 10.63 16.30 8.91
C SER A 50 10.37 15.05 8.08
N PHE A 51 9.20 14.45 8.20
CA PHE A 51 8.88 13.16 7.59
C PHE A 51 7.68 13.24 6.63
N GLN A 52 7.20 14.45 6.32
CA GLN A 52 6.04 14.68 5.43
C GLN A 52 4.79 13.89 5.85
N GLY A 53 4.61 13.67 7.16
CA GLY A 53 3.48 12.91 7.70
C GLY A 53 3.59 11.39 7.62
N LYS A 54 4.72 10.84 7.14
CA LYS A 54 4.90 9.39 6.98
C LYS A 54 4.95 8.64 8.31
N GLY A 55 5.43 9.25 9.39
CA GLY A 55 5.50 8.61 10.71
C GLY A 55 4.12 8.32 11.29
N LEU A 56 3.17 9.25 11.15
CA LEU A 56 1.80 9.04 11.58
C LEU A 56 1.11 7.95 10.73
N THR A 57 1.33 7.95 9.42
CA THR A 57 0.79 6.94 8.51
C THR A 57 1.28 5.53 8.88
N LEU A 58 2.57 5.39 9.20
CA LEU A 58 3.15 4.12 9.68
C LEU A 58 2.49 3.62 10.97
N LEU A 59 2.25 4.49 11.94
CA LEU A 59 1.58 4.11 13.19
C LEU A 59 0.12 3.68 12.94
N LEU A 60 -0.57 4.38 12.05
CA LEU A 60 -1.93 4.02 11.63
C LEU A 60 -1.96 2.67 10.92
N ASP A 61 -0.99 2.39 10.05
CA ASP A 61 -0.85 1.11 9.36
C ASP A 61 -0.57 -0.04 10.34
N VAL A 62 0.32 0.17 11.32
CA VAL A 62 0.57 -0.83 12.37
C VAL A 62 -0.69 -1.12 13.16
N LEU A 63 -1.46 -0.10 13.55
CA LEU A 63 -2.74 -0.27 14.23
C LEU A 63 -3.77 -0.96 13.34
N ALA A 64 -3.86 -0.60 12.05
CA ALA A 64 -4.78 -1.20 11.09
C ALA A 64 -4.44 -2.67 10.81
N SER A 65 -3.15 -3.02 10.81
CA SER A 65 -2.66 -4.40 10.61
C SER A 65 -3.08 -5.38 11.71
N THR A 66 -3.59 -4.89 12.84
CA THR A 66 -4.17 -5.74 13.90
C THR A 66 -5.56 -6.26 13.55
N ASN A 67 -6.24 -5.68 12.55
CA ASN A 67 -7.51 -6.18 12.05
C ASN A 67 -7.27 -7.33 11.03
N PRO A 68 -7.73 -8.56 11.31
CA PRO A 68 -7.55 -9.70 10.40
C PRO A 68 -8.14 -9.48 9.01
N GLU A 69 -9.26 -8.76 8.91
CA GLU A 69 -9.91 -8.48 7.63
C GLU A 69 -9.07 -7.52 6.77
N HIS A 70 -8.53 -6.47 7.39
CA HIS A 70 -7.67 -5.51 6.71
C HIS A 70 -6.36 -6.15 6.25
N ARG A 71 -5.77 -7.01 7.10
CA ARG A 71 -4.58 -7.79 6.73
C ARG A 71 -4.88 -8.75 5.57
N GLY A 72 -6.04 -9.41 5.59
CA GLY A 72 -6.47 -10.30 4.50
C GLY A 72 -6.66 -9.57 3.16
N ARG A 73 -7.13 -8.31 3.21
CA ARG A 73 -7.21 -7.43 2.04
C ARG A 73 -5.83 -7.09 1.49
N ILE A 74 -4.90 -6.62 2.35
CA ILE A 74 -3.53 -6.28 1.94
C ILE A 74 -2.84 -7.48 1.29
N ILE A 75 -2.93 -8.67 1.88
CA ILE A 75 -2.28 -9.86 1.32
C ILE A 75 -2.80 -10.19 -0.08
N ARG A 76 -4.12 -10.06 -0.29
CA ARG A 76 -4.74 -10.26 -1.60
C ARG A 76 -4.33 -9.18 -2.61
N HIS A 77 -4.27 -7.93 -2.18
CA HIS A 77 -3.75 -6.82 -2.99
C HIS A 77 -2.31 -7.10 -3.45
N GLU A 78 -1.42 -7.45 -2.52
CA GLU A 78 -0.02 -7.77 -2.84
C GLU A 78 0.15 -9.04 -3.68
N ALA A 79 -0.68 -10.07 -3.42
CA ALA A 79 -0.70 -11.28 -4.25
C ALA A 79 -1.11 -10.98 -5.70
N GLY A 80 -2.00 -10.00 -5.90
CA GLY A 80 -2.36 -9.50 -7.23
C GLY A 80 -1.16 -8.94 -7.97
N HIS A 81 -0.42 -8.02 -7.34
CA HIS A 81 0.82 -7.48 -7.88
C HIS A 81 1.85 -8.56 -8.20
N PHE A 82 2.06 -9.49 -7.26
CA PHE A 82 3.06 -10.55 -7.40
C PHE A 82 2.73 -11.49 -8.56
N LEU A 83 1.50 -12.00 -8.63
CA LEU A 83 1.08 -12.93 -9.68
C LEU A 83 1.18 -12.28 -11.07
N VAL A 84 0.64 -11.07 -11.23
CA VAL A 84 0.66 -10.38 -12.53
C VAL A 84 2.09 -10.05 -12.95
N ALA A 85 2.95 -9.63 -12.03
CA ALA A 85 4.36 -9.41 -12.34
C ALA A 85 5.07 -10.70 -12.77
N TYR A 86 4.79 -11.81 -12.08
CA TYR A 86 5.33 -13.13 -12.43
C TYR A 86 4.89 -13.57 -13.84
N LEU A 87 3.60 -13.49 -14.14
CA LEU A 87 3.04 -13.84 -15.46
C LEU A 87 3.58 -12.96 -16.58
N LEU A 88 3.80 -11.68 -16.29
CA LEU A 88 4.39 -10.75 -17.22
C LEU A 88 5.90 -10.93 -17.34
N GLY A 89 6.57 -11.75 -16.53
CA GLY A 89 8.01 -11.95 -16.56
C GLY A 89 8.80 -10.74 -16.06
N ILE A 90 8.24 -9.98 -15.11
CA ILE A 90 8.95 -8.92 -14.40
C ILE A 90 9.63 -9.56 -13.18
N PRO A 91 10.95 -9.45 -13.03
CA PRO A 91 11.67 -10.02 -11.89
C PRO A 91 11.23 -9.38 -10.57
N ILE A 92 10.81 -10.23 -9.64
CA ILE A 92 10.38 -9.86 -8.29
C ILE A 92 11.59 -10.00 -7.36
N THR A 93 11.99 -8.92 -6.69
CA THR A 93 13.16 -8.89 -5.81
C THR A 93 12.80 -9.05 -4.34
N GLY A 94 11.56 -8.77 -3.97
CA GLY A 94 11.04 -8.86 -2.61
C GLY A 94 9.56 -8.50 -2.56
N TYR A 95 8.91 -8.72 -1.43
CA TYR A 95 7.59 -8.16 -1.16
C TYR A 95 7.46 -7.87 0.34
N THR A 96 6.77 -6.80 0.69
CA THR A 96 6.52 -6.41 2.08
C THR A 96 5.02 -6.30 2.31
N LEU A 97 4.51 -6.92 3.38
CA LEU A 97 3.06 -6.95 3.66
C LEU A 97 2.61 -5.82 4.58
N SER A 98 3.54 -4.97 5.00
CA SER A 98 3.24 -3.83 5.86
C SER A 98 4.28 -2.73 5.67
N ALA A 99 3.85 -1.48 5.88
CA ALA A 99 4.72 -0.31 5.87
C ALA A 99 5.86 -0.41 6.91
N TRP A 100 5.64 -1.18 7.99
CA TRP A 100 6.66 -1.49 9.00
C TRP A 100 7.75 -2.43 8.48
N GLU A 101 7.38 -3.44 7.69
CA GLU A 101 8.35 -4.34 7.03
C GLU A 101 9.13 -3.58 5.95
N ALA A 102 8.46 -2.74 5.17
CA ALA A 102 9.12 -1.84 4.21
C ALA A 102 10.15 -0.93 4.89
N LEU A 103 9.80 -0.32 6.03
CA LEU A 103 10.72 0.52 6.80
C LEU A 103 11.94 -0.25 7.32
N LYS A 104 11.76 -1.50 7.77
CA LYS A 104 12.88 -2.36 8.22
C LYS A 104 13.85 -2.69 7.10
N GLU A 105 13.36 -2.79 5.88
CA GLU A 105 14.18 -3.03 4.69
C GLU A 105 14.76 -1.72 4.10
N GLY A 106 14.53 -0.58 4.77
CA GLY A 106 15.03 0.72 4.34
C GLY A 106 14.22 1.36 3.21
N GLN A 107 13.04 0.81 2.90
CA GLN A 107 12.11 1.37 1.92
C GLN A 107 11.09 2.29 2.61
N LEU A 108 10.99 3.53 2.13
CA LEU A 108 10.02 4.52 2.62
C LEU A 108 8.72 4.43 1.81
N GLY A 109 7.81 3.53 2.20
CA GLY A 109 6.50 3.36 1.56
C GLY A 109 5.56 2.49 2.39
N ASN A 110 4.29 2.44 1.97
CA ASN A 110 3.41 1.38 2.44
C ASN A 110 3.90 0.06 1.83
N GLY A 111 3.72 -1.07 2.52
CA GLY A 111 4.22 -2.37 2.03
C GLY A 111 3.85 -2.61 0.56
N GLY A 112 4.71 -3.29 -0.17
CA GLY A 112 4.55 -3.50 -1.60
C GLY A 112 5.47 -4.58 -2.17
N VAL A 113 5.14 -5.09 -3.35
CA VAL A 113 6.04 -5.93 -4.15
C VAL A 113 7.15 -5.07 -4.77
N SER A 114 8.40 -5.42 -4.49
CA SER A 114 9.58 -4.79 -5.08
C SER A 114 9.92 -5.44 -6.43
N PHE A 115 10.05 -4.60 -7.45
CA PHE A 115 10.41 -5.00 -8.80
C PHE A 115 11.80 -4.47 -9.15
N ASP A 116 12.56 -5.23 -9.93
CA ASP A 116 13.77 -4.68 -10.55
C ASP A 116 13.37 -3.67 -11.64
N THR A 117 13.51 -2.39 -11.32
CA THR A 117 13.24 -1.27 -12.23
C THR A 117 14.47 -0.91 -13.06
N GLU A 118 15.59 -1.63 -12.97
CA GLU A 118 16.71 -1.46 -13.92
C GLU A 118 16.28 -1.74 -15.37
N ALA A 119 15.25 -2.58 -15.55
CA ALA A 119 14.60 -2.78 -16.84
C ALA A 119 13.91 -1.52 -17.40
N LEU A 120 13.61 -0.51 -16.58
CA LEU A 120 13.12 0.80 -17.04
C LEU A 120 14.26 1.79 -17.33
N SER A 121 15.43 1.63 -16.71
CA SER A 121 16.49 2.66 -16.69
C SER A 121 17.72 2.33 -17.54
N ALA A 122 18.04 1.07 -17.80
CA ALA A 122 19.38 0.68 -18.25
C ALA A 122 19.59 0.48 -19.76
N LYS A 123 18.58 0.59 -20.63
CA LYS A 123 18.79 0.37 -22.08
C LYS A 123 18.09 1.40 -22.96
N ALA A 124 18.77 1.76 -24.04
CA ALA A 124 18.22 2.48 -25.18
C ALA A 124 17.13 1.62 -25.85
N TYR A 125 15.96 1.56 -25.23
CA TYR A 125 14.79 0.89 -25.78
C TYR A 125 14.34 1.66 -27.02
N ASN A 126 13.98 0.92 -28.08
CA ASN A 126 13.20 1.53 -29.15
C ASN A 126 11.84 2.00 -28.58
N LEU A 127 11.19 2.99 -29.20
CA LEU A 127 9.91 3.54 -28.73
C LEU A 127 8.82 2.48 -28.51
N ARG A 128 8.94 1.34 -29.21
CA ARG A 128 8.00 0.21 -29.11
C ARG A 128 8.21 -0.61 -27.83
N GLU A 129 9.46 -0.92 -27.48
CA GLU A 129 9.81 -1.66 -26.28
C GLU A 129 9.54 -0.85 -25.02
N MET A 130 9.77 0.47 -25.06
CA MET A 130 9.40 1.37 -23.96
C MET A 130 7.89 1.34 -23.70
N ARG A 131 7.07 1.39 -24.76
CA ARG A 131 5.60 1.29 -24.63
C ARG A 131 5.16 -0.07 -24.10
N LEU A 132 5.74 -1.17 -24.58
CA LEU A 132 5.41 -2.52 -24.08
C LEU A 132 5.79 -2.68 -22.61
N THR A 133 6.94 -2.12 -22.21
CA THR A 133 7.41 -2.16 -20.82
C THR A 133 6.49 -1.33 -19.93
N LEU A 134 6.15 -0.10 -20.35
CA LEU A 134 5.16 0.74 -19.68
C LEU A 134 3.83 0.00 -19.50
N ASP A 135 3.32 -0.64 -20.55
CA ASP A 135 2.04 -1.36 -20.51
C ASP A 135 2.06 -2.47 -19.47
N ARG A 136 3.17 -3.22 -19.38
CA ARG A 136 3.36 -4.26 -18.36
C ARG A 136 3.35 -3.66 -16.95
N PHE A 137 4.07 -2.57 -16.72
CA PHE A 137 4.08 -1.90 -15.41
C PHE A 137 2.71 -1.29 -15.06
N CYS A 138 1.99 -0.74 -16.03
CA CYS A 138 0.62 -0.28 -15.82
C CYS A 138 -0.27 -1.42 -15.32
N THR A 139 -0.20 -2.59 -15.98
CA THR A 139 -0.96 -3.78 -15.57
C THR A 139 -0.57 -4.26 -14.19
N VAL A 140 0.72 -4.27 -13.84
CA VAL A 140 1.18 -4.61 -12.49
C VAL A 140 0.65 -3.63 -11.45
N TRP A 141 0.77 -2.31 -11.63
CA TRP A 141 0.27 -1.32 -10.67
C TRP A 141 -1.24 -1.40 -10.48
N MET A 142 -2.01 -1.78 -11.50
CA MET A 142 -3.46 -1.96 -11.34
C MET A 142 -3.85 -3.34 -10.80
N ALA A 143 -2.91 -4.28 -10.63
CA ALA A 143 -3.21 -5.65 -10.25
C ALA A 143 -3.72 -5.80 -8.81
N GLY A 144 -3.21 -5.00 -7.87
CA GLY A 144 -3.73 -5.01 -6.50
C GLY A 144 -5.19 -4.54 -6.43
N ILE A 145 -5.50 -3.42 -7.12
CA ILE A 145 -6.88 -2.92 -7.27
C ILE A 145 -7.78 -3.97 -7.92
N ALA A 146 -7.30 -4.64 -8.97
CA ALA A 146 -8.05 -5.71 -9.63
C ALA A 146 -8.32 -6.88 -8.67
N ALA A 147 -7.34 -7.31 -7.88
CA ALA A 147 -7.47 -8.36 -6.89
C ALA A 147 -8.49 -8.02 -5.79
N GLU A 148 -8.41 -6.79 -5.25
CA GLU A 148 -9.40 -6.30 -4.27
C GLU A 148 -10.81 -6.25 -4.86
N THR A 149 -10.94 -5.77 -6.10
CA THR A 149 -12.23 -5.65 -6.79
C THR A 149 -12.89 -7.02 -7.00
N ILE A 150 -12.11 -8.04 -7.37
CA ILE A 150 -12.62 -9.41 -7.58
C ILE A 150 -13.16 -10.00 -6.27
N VAL A 151 -12.45 -9.82 -5.15
CA VAL A 151 -12.76 -10.51 -3.89
C VAL A 151 -13.76 -9.76 -3.03
N TYR A 152 -13.66 -8.43 -2.98
CA TYR A 152 -14.36 -7.61 -1.99
C TYR A 152 -15.39 -6.66 -2.59
N GLU A 153 -15.51 -6.58 -3.92
CA GLU A 153 -16.40 -5.67 -4.67
C GLU A 153 -16.19 -4.17 -4.37
N ASN A 154 -15.22 -3.84 -3.52
CA ASN A 154 -14.84 -2.50 -3.11
C ASN A 154 -13.33 -2.45 -2.85
N VAL A 155 -12.73 -1.34 -3.27
CA VAL A 155 -11.29 -1.11 -3.22
C VAL A 155 -10.98 -0.15 -2.07
N GLU A 156 -10.08 -0.54 -1.18
CA GLU A 156 -9.57 0.30 -0.09
C GLU A 156 -8.09 0.68 -0.29
N GLY A 157 -7.32 -0.15 -1.00
CA GLY A 157 -5.92 0.08 -1.37
C GLY A 157 -5.69 0.77 -2.72
N GLY A 158 -4.44 0.82 -3.16
CA GLY A 158 -4.08 1.22 -4.53
C GLY A 158 -3.94 2.72 -4.83
N ALA A 159 -4.12 3.61 -3.85
CA ALA A 159 -3.92 5.05 -4.05
C ALA A 159 -2.47 5.39 -4.43
N GLU A 160 -1.50 4.75 -3.77
CA GLU A 160 -0.06 4.89 -4.08
C GLU A 160 0.26 4.33 -5.48
N ASP A 161 -0.36 3.22 -5.87
CA ASP A 161 -0.16 2.61 -7.19
C ASP A 161 -0.73 3.49 -8.32
N CYS A 162 -1.90 4.11 -8.08
CA CYS A 162 -2.49 5.09 -8.99
C CYS A 162 -1.61 6.34 -9.14
N GLU A 163 -0.99 6.80 -8.04
CA GLU A 163 -0.06 7.93 -8.08
C GLU A 163 1.21 7.58 -8.87
N LYS A 164 1.84 6.42 -8.60
CA LYS A 164 3.00 5.94 -9.39
C LYS A 164 2.66 5.80 -10.88
N LEU A 165 1.49 5.24 -11.19
CA LEU A 165 1.00 5.13 -12.57
C LEU A 165 0.83 6.51 -13.21
N ARG A 166 0.23 7.46 -12.49
CA ARG A 166 0.03 8.83 -12.98
C ARG A 166 1.36 9.52 -13.25
N ASP A 167 2.28 9.49 -12.30
CA ASP A 167 3.59 10.13 -12.41
C ASP A 167 4.41 9.54 -13.57
N ALA A 168 4.35 8.21 -13.75
CA ALA A 168 5.01 7.52 -14.87
C ALA A 168 4.41 7.92 -16.24
N LEU A 169 3.09 8.09 -16.32
CA LEU A 169 2.41 8.50 -17.55
C LEU A 169 2.62 9.99 -17.87
N GLU A 170 2.60 10.85 -16.85
CA GLU A 170 2.90 12.28 -16.99
C GLU A 170 4.34 12.50 -17.46
N GLY A 171 5.30 11.73 -16.92
CA GLY A 171 6.70 11.75 -17.36
C GLY A 171 6.91 11.38 -18.83
N LEU A 172 5.95 10.68 -19.43
CA LEU A 172 5.95 10.30 -20.85
C LEU A 172 5.06 11.19 -21.73
N GLY A 173 4.45 12.25 -21.16
CA GLY A 173 3.67 13.25 -21.88
C GLY A 173 2.20 12.88 -22.11
N PHE A 174 1.65 11.91 -21.37
CA PHE A 174 0.22 11.59 -21.43
C PHE A 174 -0.62 12.65 -20.71
N SER A 175 -1.82 12.88 -21.20
CA SER A 175 -2.82 13.76 -20.58
C SER A 175 -3.69 13.02 -19.55
N GLY A 176 -4.35 13.77 -18.65
CA GLY A 176 -5.18 13.18 -17.59
C GLY A 176 -6.38 12.34 -18.07
N SER A 177 -6.91 12.61 -19.28
CA SER A 177 -7.94 11.77 -19.88
C SER A 177 -7.39 10.43 -20.37
N GLU A 178 -6.15 10.42 -20.89
CA GLU A 178 -5.45 9.21 -21.32
C GLU A 178 -5.06 8.34 -20.13
N TYR A 179 -4.67 8.94 -19.00
CA TYR A 179 -4.46 8.23 -17.73
C TYR A 179 -5.67 7.35 -17.40
N SER A 180 -6.87 7.93 -17.40
CA SER A 180 -8.09 7.22 -17.00
C SER A 180 -8.41 6.05 -17.94
N VAL A 181 -8.13 6.20 -19.23
CA VAL A 181 -8.30 5.12 -20.21
C VAL A 181 -7.27 4.02 -19.98
N LYS A 182 -6.01 4.40 -19.73
CA LYS A 182 -4.91 3.47 -19.51
C LYS A 182 -5.06 2.68 -18.23
N ALA A 183 -5.44 3.34 -17.13
CA ALA A 183 -5.71 2.71 -15.84
C ALA A 183 -6.82 1.65 -15.96
N ARG A 184 -7.97 2.01 -16.55
CA ARG A 184 -9.07 1.05 -16.78
C ARG A 184 -8.70 -0.11 -17.70
N TRP A 185 -7.86 0.14 -18.70
CA TRP A 185 -7.37 -0.92 -19.57
C TRP A 185 -6.45 -1.88 -18.81
N ALA A 186 -5.51 -1.34 -18.04
CA ALA A 186 -4.57 -2.08 -17.24
C ALA A 186 -5.25 -2.90 -16.13
N GLU A 187 -6.23 -2.32 -15.45
CA GLU A 187 -7.08 -2.99 -14.47
C GLU A 187 -7.79 -4.20 -15.08
N ARG A 188 -8.49 -4.03 -16.22
CA ARG A 188 -9.15 -5.14 -16.90
C ARG A 188 -8.19 -6.24 -17.33
N GLN A 189 -6.99 -5.86 -17.80
CA GLN A 189 -5.97 -6.82 -18.18
C GLN A 189 -5.50 -7.64 -16.97
N ALA A 190 -5.28 -6.98 -15.83
CA ALA A 190 -4.92 -7.64 -14.58
C ALA A 190 -6.06 -8.53 -14.06
N THR A 191 -7.32 -8.07 -14.13
CA THR A 191 -8.50 -8.88 -13.79
C THR A 191 -8.52 -10.16 -14.60
N SER A 192 -8.36 -10.09 -15.93
CA SER A 192 -8.33 -11.28 -16.80
C SER A 192 -7.25 -12.26 -16.33
N MET A 193 -6.01 -11.78 -16.13
CA MET A 193 -4.89 -12.61 -15.69
C MET A 193 -5.14 -13.27 -14.33
N ILE A 194 -5.65 -12.52 -13.35
CA ILE A 194 -5.94 -13.06 -12.01
C ILE A 194 -7.06 -14.11 -12.08
N THR A 195 -8.12 -13.84 -12.85
CA THR A 195 -9.25 -14.78 -12.99
C THR A 195 -8.88 -16.04 -13.77
N GLU A 196 -8.04 -15.93 -14.80
CA GLU A 196 -7.55 -17.07 -15.58
C GLU A 196 -6.62 -17.98 -14.74
N HIS A 197 -5.87 -17.39 -13.81
CA HIS A 197 -4.93 -18.07 -12.93
C HIS A 197 -5.41 -18.11 -11.47
N TRP A 198 -6.72 -18.24 -11.26
CA TRP A 198 -7.33 -18.13 -9.93
C TRP A 198 -6.79 -19.14 -8.91
N GLU A 199 -6.53 -20.38 -9.31
CA GLU A 199 -5.99 -21.40 -8.41
C GLU A 199 -4.57 -21.05 -7.95
N SER A 200 -3.71 -20.60 -8.86
CA SER A 200 -2.36 -20.11 -8.54
C SER A 200 -2.41 -18.86 -7.66
N TYR A 201 -3.38 -17.97 -7.89
CA TYR A 201 -3.60 -16.78 -7.07
C TYR A 201 -3.96 -17.15 -5.62
N GLU A 202 -4.93 -18.03 -5.41
CA GLU A 202 -5.33 -18.45 -4.05
C GLU A 202 -4.21 -19.21 -3.33
N ALA A 203 -3.45 -20.04 -4.06
CA ALA A 203 -2.30 -20.73 -3.50
C ALA A 203 -1.19 -19.73 -3.08
N LEU A 204 -0.95 -18.70 -3.89
CA LEU A 204 -0.04 -17.61 -3.57
C LEU A 204 -0.50 -16.81 -2.34
N VAL A 205 -1.80 -16.48 -2.25
CA VAL A 205 -2.38 -15.83 -1.06
C VAL A 205 -2.10 -16.65 0.20
N ALA A 206 -2.32 -17.97 0.15
CA ALA A 206 -2.06 -18.86 1.28
C ALA A 206 -0.56 -18.95 1.65
N ALA A 207 0.34 -18.87 0.66
CA ALA A 207 1.78 -18.81 0.90
C ALA A 207 2.19 -17.48 1.56
N MET A 208 1.66 -16.36 1.06
CA MET A 208 1.92 -15.02 1.59
C MET A 208 1.34 -14.83 3.01
N GLU A 209 0.19 -15.44 3.32
CA GLU A 209 -0.36 -15.48 4.68
C GLU A 209 0.60 -16.11 5.69
N LYS A 210 1.35 -17.12 5.25
CA LYS A 210 2.40 -17.81 6.03
C LYS A 210 3.75 -17.10 6.03
N ARG A 211 3.87 -15.95 5.32
CA ARG A 211 5.12 -15.21 5.13
C ARG A 211 6.21 -16.06 4.45
N ALA A 212 5.82 -16.84 3.45
CA ALA A 212 6.75 -17.58 2.63
C ALA A 212 7.76 -16.65 1.93
N SER A 213 8.92 -17.17 1.56
CA SER A 213 9.91 -16.43 0.78
C SER A 213 9.43 -16.22 -0.67
N VAL A 214 10.04 -15.26 -1.39
CA VAL A 214 9.76 -15.03 -2.82
C VAL A 214 9.93 -16.31 -3.64
N ALA A 215 10.96 -17.13 -3.33
CA ALA A 215 11.21 -18.38 -4.03
C ALA A 215 10.06 -19.38 -3.84
N GLU A 216 9.59 -19.57 -2.60
CA GLU A 216 8.46 -20.43 -2.30
C GLU A 216 7.16 -19.91 -2.93
N CYS A 217 6.94 -18.60 -2.94
CA CYS A 217 5.80 -17.98 -3.64
C CYS A 217 5.85 -18.25 -5.15
N CYS A 218 7.02 -18.16 -5.79
CA CYS A 218 7.19 -18.48 -7.20
C CYS A 218 6.95 -19.97 -7.51
N GLU A 219 7.37 -20.88 -6.62
CA GLU A 219 7.12 -22.32 -6.78
C GLU A 219 5.63 -22.66 -6.72
N VAL A 220 4.85 -21.96 -5.89
CA VAL A 220 3.41 -22.20 -5.74
C VAL A 220 2.59 -21.72 -6.93
N ILE A 221 3.13 -20.83 -7.77
CA ILE A 221 2.47 -20.34 -8.99
C ILE A 221 2.62 -21.32 -10.16
N GLN A 222 3.65 -22.19 -10.14
CA GLN A 222 3.96 -23.17 -11.21
C GLN A 222 2.98 -24.34 -11.24
#